data_AF-A0A1T4S8C7-F1
#
_entry.id   AF-A0A1T4S8C7-F1
#
_cell.length_a   1.000
_cell.length_b   1.000
_cell.length_c   1.000
_cell.angle_alpha   90.00
_cell.angle_beta   90.00
_cell.angle_gamma   90.00
#
_symmetry.space_group_name_H-M   'P 1'
#
loop_
_entity.id
_entity.type
_entity.pdbx_description
1 polymer ?
#
loop_
_entity_poly.entity_id
_entity_poly.type
_entity_poly.pdbx_seq_one_letter_code
_entity_poly.pdbx_strand_id
1 'polypeptide(L)'
;MPAVVMVAFLFIRAHPGAMKKRSPLPPRTPAHRADGRLAGKMGRMYGVEAQPLQDHAVDVHSQPPLIARIRSHAPTMTRALERVASFVLADPHAVLYKSITELADEAESSEASVIRFCRELGYHGFQNFKLALAHELATLQQPAPSGTPGDIVQELVETAQTALQETERLLDRKTIEAVSALLMSARHVEIFGVAASAITAQYLEYKLSRLGIHAHSPRDAHLATMTSVSASADDLYILISSSGSTIDTLRVAESAHGRGARLVAITNRTKSPLAAICDFKLLASSPETPLTGGAFPSKISQLLIVDALANTITKLDPGRLKTIKETAESVSDRNI
;
A
#
# COMPACT_ATOMS: atom_id res chain seq x y z
N MET A 1 28.96 20.68 38.71
CA MET A 1 28.12 21.45 37.78
C MET A 1 27.30 20.49 36.93
N PRO A 2 25.98 20.49 37.05
CA PRO A 2 25.11 20.13 35.93
C PRO A 2 24.17 21.29 35.60
N ALA A 3 24.12 21.67 34.33
CA ALA A 3 23.26 22.73 33.82
C ALA A 3 21.85 22.15 33.58
N VAL A 4 20.89 22.68 34.33
CA VAL A 4 19.45 22.46 34.15
C VAL A 4 18.99 23.28 32.94
N VAL A 5 18.45 22.61 31.91
CA VAL A 5 17.81 23.27 30.78
C VAL A 5 16.38 23.64 31.19
N MET A 6 16.18 24.93 31.44
CA MET A 6 14.90 25.55 31.79
C MET A 6 14.12 25.85 30.50
N VAL A 7 13.04 25.10 30.26
CA VAL A 7 12.09 25.35 29.16
C VAL A 7 11.13 26.44 29.61
N ALA A 8 11.26 27.64 29.02
CA ALA A 8 10.36 28.76 29.27
C ALA A 8 9.01 28.53 28.56
N PHE A 9 7.93 28.43 29.35
CA PHE A 9 6.56 28.48 28.88
C PHE A 9 6.18 29.93 28.55
N LEU A 10 6.01 30.25 27.26
CA LEU A 10 5.42 31.51 26.83
C LEU A 10 3.88 31.34 26.75
N PHE A 11 3.17 31.91 27.72
CA PHE A 11 1.71 32.03 27.71
C PHE A 11 1.29 33.07 26.65
N ILE A 12 0.70 32.62 25.53
CA ILE A 12 -0.06 33.48 24.64
C ILE A 12 -1.55 33.28 24.94
N ARG A 13 -2.20 34.33 25.45
CA ARG A 13 -3.66 34.45 25.59
C ARG A 13 -4.31 34.39 24.21
N ALA A 14 -5.13 33.37 23.94
CA ALA A 14 -5.97 33.31 22.75
C ALA A 14 -7.33 33.98 23.03
N HIS A 15 -7.70 34.96 22.20
CA HIS A 15 -9.05 35.52 22.10
C HIS A 15 -9.99 34.54 21.37
N PRO A 16 -11.27 34.41 21.77
CA PRO A 16 -12.24 33.60 21.08
C PRO A 16 -12.91 34.41 19.94
N GLY A 17 -12.86 33.90 18.71
CA GLY A 17 -13.73 34.38 17.64
C GLY A 17 -13.09 34.45 16.26
N ALA A 18 -13.11 33.32 15.54
CA ALA A 18 -13.24 33.29 14.08
C ALA A 18 -13.41 31.84 13.61
N MET A 19 -14.65 31.36 13.50
CA MET A 19 -14.95 30.23 12.61
C MET A 19 -14.67 30.69 11.17
N LYS A 20 -13.50 30.34 10.63
CA LYS A 20 -13.19 30.54 9.21
C LYS A 20 -14.12 29.66 8.37
N LYS A 21 -14.82 30.29 7.43
CA LYS A 21 -15.58 29.61 6.36
C LYS A 21 -14.70 28.57 5.67
N ARG A 22 -15.23 27.36 5.52
CA ARG A 22 -14.61 26.23 4.80
C ARG A 22 -14.18 26.69 3.40
N SER A 23 -12.90 26.56 3.08
CA SER A 23 -12.41 26.73 1.71
C SER A 23 -12.99 25.61 0.83
N PRO A 24 -13.49 25.91 -0.39
CA PRO A 24 -14.01 24.87 -1.29
C PRO A 24 -12.90 23.90 -1.66
N LEU A 25 -13.19 22.59 -1.56
CA LEU A 25 -12.30 21.51 -1.98
C LEU A 25 -12.03 21.60 -3.48
N PRO A 26 -10.83 21.25 -3.96
CA PRO A 26 -10.54 21.24 -5.39
C PRO A 26 -11.48 20.29 -6.14
N PRO A 27 -12.02 20.71 -7.30
CA PRO A 27 -12.94 19.91 -8.09
C PRO A 27 -12.29 18.61 -8.56
N ARG A 28 -13.09 17.54 -8.65
CA ARG A 28 -12.64 16.29 -9.27
C ARG A 28 -12.42 16.48 -10.76
N THR A 29 -11.34 15.92 -11.29
CA THR A 29 -11.22 15.65 -12.73
C THR A 29 -12.31 14.65 -13.14
N PRO A 30 -12.98 14.82 -14.30
CA PRO A 30 -14.03 13.90 -14.72
C PRO A 30 -13.48 12.50 -14.95
N ALA A 31 -14.17 11.49 -14.43
CA ALA A 31 -13.85 10.09 -14.71
C ALA A 31 -14.07 9.77 -16.19
N HIS A 32 -13.09 9.10 -16.82
CA HIS A 32 -13.35 8.36 -18.06
C HIS A 32 -14.38 7.28 -17.74
N ARG A 33 -15.59 7.40 -18.30
CA ARG A 33 -16.63 6.36 -18.21
C ARG A 33 -16.06 5.04 -18.75
N ALA A 34 -15.80 4.08 -17.86
CA ALA A 34 -15.64 2.69 -18.24
C ALA A 34 -17.01 2.16 -18.70
N ASP A 35 -17.03 1.65 -19.92
CA ASP A 35 -18.24 1.22 -20.62
C ASP A 35 -18.88 0.00 -19.93
N GLY A 36 -20.20 0.08 -19.73
CA GLY A 36 -20.99 -0.86 -18.97
C GLY A 36 -21.24 -2.16 -19.74
N ARG A 37 -20.38 -3.16 -19.56
CA ARG A 37 -20.68 -4.55 -19.92
C ARG A 37 -20.07 -5.51 -18.91
N LEU A 38 -20.69 -5.66 -17.74
CA LEU A 38 -20.47 -6.79 -16.81
C LEU A 38 -21.61 -6.83 -15.76
N ALA A 39 -22.86 -6.87 -16.24
CA ALA A 39 -24.03 -7.14 -15.40
C ALA A 39 -24.93 -8.11 -16.16
N GLY A 40 -24.60 -9.40 -16.09
CA GLY A 40 -25.33 -10.42 -16.83
C GLY A 40 -24.75 -11.81 -16.61
N LYS A 41 -24.92 -12.36 -15.40
CA LYS A 41 -25.05 -13.80 -15.06
C LYS A 41 -24.98 -14.00 -13.54
N MET A 42 -26.02 -13.57 -12.82
CA MET A 42 -26.36 -14.12 -11.50
C MET A 42 -27.74 -14.79 -11.66
N GLY A 43 -27.73 -16.11 -11.83
CA GLY A 43 -28.94 -16.88 -12.11
C GLY A 43 -28.64 -18.29 -12.58
N ARG A 44 -28.11 -19.12 -11.69
CA ARG A 44 -28.32 -20.58 -11.62
C ARG A 44 -27.59 -21.11 -10.39
N MET A 45 -28.33 -21.17 -9.30
CA MET A 45 -27.91 -21.67 -7.99
C MET A 45 -28.58 -23.04 -7.79
N TYR A 46 -27.79 -24.01 -7.34
CA TYR A 46 -28.14 -25.33 -6.81
C TYR A 46 -28.39 -26.49 -7.81
N GLY A 47 -27.40 -27.39 -7.86
CA GLY A 47 -27.58 -28.79 -8.25
C GLY A 47 -26.41 -29.40 -9.04
N VAL A 48 -25.27 -29.69 -8.39
CA VAL A 48 -24.34 -30.74 -8.84
C VAL A 48 -23.59 -31.32 -7.62
N GLU A 49 -23.59 -32.64 -7.52
CA GLU A 49 -22.92 -33.46 -6.51
C GLU A 49 -21.41 -33.19 -6.41
N ALA A 50 -20.88 -33.29 -5.20
CA ALA A 50 -19.45 -33.17 -4.92
C ALA A 50 -18.68 -34.32 -5.56
N GLN A 51 -18.01 -34.07 -6.68
CA GLN A 51 -16.90 -34.89 -7.14
C GLN A 51 -15.65 -34.56 -6.30
N PRO A 52 -14.86 -35.57 -5.89
CA PRO A 52 -13.65 -35.32 -5.12
C PRO A 52 -12.67 -34.48 -5.95
N LEU A 53 -12.18 -33.40 -5.34
CA LEU A 53 -11.09 -32.58 -5.85
C LEU A 53 -9.89 -33.49 -6.11
N GLN A 54 -9.64 -33.80 -7.39
CA GLN A 54 -8.34 -34.30 -7.81
C GLN A 54 -7.38 -33.13 -7.68
N ASP A 55 -6.63 -33.17 -6.59
CA ASP A 55 -5.53 -32.28 -6.29
C ASP A 55 -4.44 -32.53 -7.35
N HIS A 56 -4.49 -31.82 -8.47
CA HIS A 56 -3.36 -31.70 -9.38
C HIS A 56 -2.32 -30.79 -8.73
N ALA A 57 -1.73 -31.26 -7.64
CA ALA A 57 -0.46 -30.74 -7.14
C ALA A 57 0.56 -30.95 -8.27
N VAL A 58 0.84 -29.89 -9.02
CA VAL A 58 1.92 -29.86 -9.99
C VAL A 58 3.21 -30.09 -9.20
N ASP A 59 3.86 -31.23 -9.45
CA ASP A 59 5.11 -31.59 -8.81
C ASP A 59 6.21 -30.59 -9.20
N VAL A 60 6.46 -29.64 -8.30
CA VAL A 60 7.38 -28.50 -8.49
C VAL A 60 8.84 -28.96 -8.66
N HIS A 61 9.16 -30.22 -8.35
CA HIS A 61 10.52 -30.79 -8.50
C HIS A 61 10.83 -31.38 -9.89
N SER A 62 9.88 -31.36 -10.83
CA SER A 62 10.04 -31.98 -12.16
C SER A 62 10.16 -31.00 -13.33
N GLN A 63 10.05 -29.69 -13.07
CA GLN A 63 10.13 -28.65 -14.11
C GLN A 63 11.53 -28.03 -14.18
N PRO A 64 12.04 -27.70 -15.38
CA PRO A 64 13.29 -26.95 -15.50
C PRO A 64 13.17 -25.59 -14.80
N PRO A 65 14.30 -24.96 -14.38
CA PRO A 65 14.30 -23.63 -13.78
C PRO A 65 13.51 -22.63 -14.63
N LEU A 66 12.76 -21.74 -13.98
CA LEU A 66 11.93 -20.70 -14.58
C LEU A 66 12.69 -19.90 -15.64
N ILE A 67 13.93 -19.47 -15.38
CA ILE A 67 14.71 -18.72 -16.38
C ILE A 67 14.97 -19.57 -17.62
N ALA A 68 15.27 -20.85 -17.46
CA ALA A 68 15.45 -21.77 -18.58
C ALA A 68 14.14 -21.97 -19.36
N ARG A 69 13.00 -22.09 -18.66
CA ARG A 69 11.66 -22.17 -19.27
C ARG A 69 11.31 -20.90 -20.06
N ILE A 70 11.62 -19.72 -19.52
CA ILE A 70 11.39 -18.46 -20.25
C ILE A 70 12.21 -18.45 -21.54
N ARG A 71 13.49 -18.84 -21.50
CA ARG A 71 14.34 -18.92 -22.70
C ARG A 71 13.82 -19.90 -23.75
N SER A 72 13.32 -21.06 -23.33
CA SER A 72 12.81 -22.07 -24.26
C SER A 72 11.48 -21.66 -24.90
N HIS A 73 10.59 -20.98 -24.15
CA HIS A 73 9.29 -20.58 -24.66
C HIS A 73 9.30 -19.26 -25.42
N ALA A 74 10.19 -18.32 -25.10
CA ALA A 74 10.22 -16.97 -25.68
C ALA A 74 10.12 -16.93 -27.23
N PRO A 75 10.84 -17.79 -28.00
CA PRO A 75 10.75 -17.78 -29.47
C PRO A 75 9.38 -18.16 -30.03
N THR A 76 8.54 -18.84 -29.25
CA THR A 76 7.18 -19.28 -29.64
C THR A 76 6.09 -18.34 -29.18
N MET A 77 6.43 -17.35 -28.35
CA MET A 77 5.47 -16.38 -27.81
C MET A 77 5.07 -15.34 -28.86
N THR A 78 3.89 -14.75 -28.70
CA THR A 78 3.54 -13.56 -29.49
C THR A 78 4.51 -12.41 -29.18
N ARG A 79 4.70 -11.48 -30.11
CA ARG A 79 5.63 -10.34 -29.96
C ARG A 79 5.42 -9.53 -28.66
N ALA A 80 4.18 -9.42 -28.19
CA ALA A 80 3.88 -8.70 -26.95
C ALA A 80 4.37 -9.44 -25.69
N LEU A 81 4.37 -10.77 -25.71
CA LEU A 81 4.81 -11.65 -24.63
C LEU A 81 6.32 -11.88 -24.71
N GLU A 82 6.87 -11.99 -25.92
CA GLU A 82 8.31 -12.05 -26.17
C GLU A 82 9.02 -10.82 -25.58
N ARG A 83 8.49 -9.60 -25.76
CA ARG A 83 9.06 -8.40 -25.13
C ARG A 83 9.09 -8.48 -23.61
N VAL A 84 8.05 -9.04 -22.98
CA VAL A 84 8.04 -9.29 -21.53
C VAL A 84 9.10 -10.32 -21.15
N ALA A 85 9.20 -11.41 -21.90
CA ALA A 85 10.22 -12.43 -21.71
C ALA A 85 11.64 -11.86 -21.82
N SER A 86 11.92 -11.07 -22.86
CA SER A 86 13.21 -10.40 -23.07
C SER A 86 13.56 -9.46 -21.93
N PHE A 87 12.58 -8.67 -21.45
CA PHE A 87 12.78 -7.79 -20.30
C PHE A 87 13.15 -8.58 -19.05
N VAL A 88 12.41 -9.65 -18.74
CA VAL A 88 12.68 -10.51 -17.58
C VAL A 88 14.07 -11.16 -17.69
N LEU A 89 14.44 -11.66 -18.87
CA LEU A 89 15.72 -12.33 -19.07
C LEU A 89 16.92 -11.37 -19.02
N ALA A 90 16.70 -10.08 -19.33
CA ALA A 90 17.74 -9.06 -19.30
C ALA A 90 18.13 -8.69 -17.86
N ASP A 91 17.16 -8.48 -16.97
CA ASP A 91 17.42 -8.22 -15.55
C ASP A 91 16.33 -8.86 -14.66
N PRO A 92 16.48 -10.15 -14.31
CA PRO A 92 15.53 -10.86 -13.46
C PRO A 92 15.40 -10.24 -12.06
N HIS A 93 16.46 -9.65 -11.52
CA HIS A 93 16.47 -9.07 -10.19
C HIS A 93 15.62 -7.79 -10.16
N ALA A 94 15.75 -6.91 -11.16
CA ALA A 94 14.92 -5.71 -11.25
C ALA A 94 13.42 -6.02 -11.31
N VAL A 95 13.01 -7.12 -11.95
CA VAL A 95 11.60 -7.53 -12.03
C VAL A 95 10.99 -7.79 -10.65
N LEU A 96 11.77 -8.32 -9.69
CA LEU A 96 11.30 -8.54 -8.32
C LEU A 96 10.84 -7.24 -7.64
N TYR A 97 11.40 -6.12 -8.07
CA TYR A 97 11.06 -4.78 -7.59
C TYR A 97 10.23 -4.00 -8.60
N LYS A 98 9.37 -4.64 -9.41
CA LYS A 98 8.41 -3.92 -10.25
C LYS A 98 6.97 -4.29 -9.91
N SER A 99 6.07 -3.32 -10.00
CA SER A 99 4.64 -3.58 -10.10
C SER A 99 4.31 -4.16 -11.48
N ILE A 100 3.09 -4.68 -11.65
CA ILE A 100 2.66 -5.17 -12.97
C ILE A 100 2.60 -4.04 -14.00
N THR A 101 2.19 -2.85 -13.58
CA THR A 101 2.13 -1.64 -14.40
C THR A 101 3.53 -1.20 -14.84
N GLU A 102 4.49 -1.18 -13.91
CA GLU A 102 5.88 -0.81 -14.21
C GLU A 102 6.51 -1.78 -15.21
N LEU A 103 6.31 -3.10 -15.01
CA LEU A 103 6.81 -4.11 -15.95
C LEU A 103 6.14 -4.00 -17.33
N ALA A 104 4.82 -3.76 -17.37
CA ALA A 104 4.10 -3.59 -18.62
C ALA A 104 4.62 -2.39 -19.41
N ASP A 105 4.80 -1.24 -18.75
CA ASP A 105 5.33 -0.02 -19.36
C ASP A 105 6.74 -0.23 -19.93
N GLU A 106 7.65 -0.79 -19.12
CA GLU A 106 9.06 -0.94 -19.50
C GLU A 106 9.29 -2.04 -20.54
N ALA A 107 8.44 -3.08 -20.56
CA ALA A 107 8.42 -4.08 -21.63
C ALA A 107 7.61 -3.60 -22.87
N GLU A 108 7.16 -2.35 -22.89
CA GLU A 108 6.31 -1.74 -23.93
C GLU A 108 5.04 -2.57 -24.23
N SER A 109 4.53 -3.29 -23.24
CA SER A 109 3.44 -4.24 -23.35
C SER A 109 2.20 -3.75 -22.59
N SER A 110 1.23 -4.63 -22.38
CA SER A 110 0.05 -4.34 -21.55
C SER A 110 0.06 -5.21 -20.29
N GLU A 111 -0.59 -4.76 -19.21
CA GLU A 111 -0.76 -5.58 -18.01
C GLU A 111 -1.44 -6.92 -18.35
N ALA A 112 -2.41 -6.93 -19.27
CA ALA A 112 -3.05 -8.15 -19.76
C ALA A 112 -2.06 -9.08 -20.48
N SER A 113 -1.10 -8.54 -21.23
CA SER A 113 -0.02 -9.32 -21.84
C SER A 113 0.94 -9.88 -20.79
N VAL A 114 1.27 -9.12 -19.75
CA VAL A 114 2.09 -9.62 -18.62
C VAL A 114 1.37 -10.77 -17.91
N ILE A 115 0.07 -10.66 -17.65
CA ILE A 115 -0.72 -11.77 -17.08
C ILE A 115 -0.75 -12.99 -18.00
N ARG A 116 -0.93 -12.78 -19.32
CA ARG A 116 -0.89 -13.88 -20.30
C ARG A 116 0.47 -14.57 -20.33
N PHE A 117 1.56 -13.79 -20.34
CA PHE A 117 2.93 -14.30 -20.22
C PHE A 117 3.09 -15.21 -18.98
N CYS A 118 2.63 -14.75 -17.80
CA CYS A 118 2.67 -15.57 -16.59
C CYS A 118 1.86 -16.88 -16.74
N ARG A 119 0.67 -16.81 -17.35
CA ARG A 119 -0.20 -17.98 -17.56
C ARG A 119 0.37 -18.98 -18.56
N GLU A 120 1.02 -18.52 -19.64
CA GLU A 120 1.72 -19.41 -20.59
C GLU A 120 2.85 -20.19 -19.92
N LEU A 121 3.46 -19.61 -18.88
CA LEU A 121 4.44 -20.27 -18.03
C LEU A 121 3.82 -21.04 -16.85
N GLY A 122 2.50 -21.22 -16.82
CA GLY A 122 1.80 -22.01 -15.81
C GLY A 122 1.52 -21.32 -14.49
N TYR A 123 1.68 -19.99 -14.39
CA TYR A 123 1.38 -19.22 -13.17
C TYR A 123 0.00 -18.56 -13.24
N HIS A 124 -0.75 -18.61 -12.13
CA HIS A 124 -2.09 -18.00 -12.06
C HIS A 124 -2.09 -16.46 -12.22
N GLY A 125 -0.95 -15.80 -11.99
CA GLY A 125 -0.80 -14.36 -12.13
C GLY A 125 0.60 -13.85 -11.79
N PHE A 126 0.78 -12.53 -11.85
CA PHE A 126 2.08 -11.88 -11.74
C PHE A 126 2.77 -12.08 -10.38
N GLN A 127 2.02 -12.10 -9.28
CA GLN A 127 2.62 -12.33 -7.95
C GLN A 127 3.18 -13.74 -7.79
N ASN A 128 2.45 -14.76 -8.25
CA ASN A 128 2.92 -16.16 -8.22
C ASN A 128 4.16 -16.35 -9.11
N PHE A 129 4.18 -15.70 -10.28
CA PHE A 129 5.35 -15.66 -11.14
C PHE A 129 6.56 -15.01 -10.44
N LYS A 130 6.39 -13.82 -9.83
CA LYS A 130 7.46 -13.13 -9.10
C LYS A 130 7.97 -13.94 -7.92
N LEU A 131 7.08 -14.66 -7.21
CA LEU A 131 7.47 -15.52 -6.08
C LEU A 131 8.37 -16.67 -6.55
N ALA A 132 7.98 -17.35 -7.64
CA ALA A 132 8.82 -18.39 -8.23
C ALA A 132 10.18 -17.84 -8.69
N LEU A 133 10.18 -16.66 -9.34
CA LEU A 133 11.40 -15.97 -9.75
C LEU A 133 12.29 -15.62 -8.55
N ALA A 134 11.71 -15.14 -7.46
CA ALA A 134 12.45 -14.79 -6.25
C ALA A 134 13.11 -16.01 -5.61
N HIS A 135 12.40 -17.15 -5.56
CA HIS A 135 12.97 -18.40 -5.05
C HIS A 135 14.14 -18.89 -5.91
N GLU A 136 14.00 -18.89 -7.24
CA GLU A 136 15.08 -19.29 -8.13
C GLU A 136 16.32 -18.40 -7.97
N LEU A 137 16.14 -17.09 -7.97
CA LEU A 137 17.25 -16.15 -7.79
C LEU A 137 17.92 -16.30 -6.42
N ALA A 138 17.16 -16.59 -5.36
CA ALA A 138 17.71 -16.89 -4.04
C ALA A 138 18.56 -18.17 -4.03
N THR A 139 18.19 -19.20 -4.81
CA THR A 139 18.99 -20.44 -4.91
C THR A 139 20.30 -20.25 -5.68
N LEU A 140 20.31 -19.34 -6.65
CA LEU A 140 21.52 -18.98 -7.42
C LEU A 140 22.48 -18.12 -6.60
N GLN A 141 21.95 -17.34 -5.65
CA GLN A 141 22.71 -16.53 -4.70
C GLN A 141 22.93 -17.32 -3.40
N GLN A 142 23.72 -18.39 -3.44
CA GLN A 142 24.34 -18.86 -2.20
C GLN A 142 25.40 -17.83 -1.79
N PRO A 143 25.24 -17.10 -0.67
CA PRO A 143 26.29 -16.22 -0.21
C PRO A 143 27.46 -17.11 0.23
N ALA A 144 28.64 -16.89 -0.32
CA ALA A 144 29.84 -17.24 0.42
C ALA A 144 29.77 -16.47 1.76
N PRO A 145 30.07 -17.10 2.91
CA PRO A 145 30.11 -16.38 4.19
C PRO A 145 31.31 -15.43 4.17
N SER A 146 31.12 -14.24 3.60
CA SER A 146 32.14 -13.20 3.55
C SER A 146 31.83 -12.15 4.61
N GLY A 147 32.46 -12.30 5.77
CA GLY A 147 32.53 -11.27 6.80
C GLY A 147 32.20 -11.79 8.19
N THR A 148 32.95 -11.30 9.18
CA THR A 148 32.49 -11.27 10.57
C THR A 148 31.14 -10.55 10.61
N PRO A 149 30.10 -11.10 11.28
CA PRO A 149 28.81 -10.43 11.40
C PRO A 149 29.02 -9.04 12.01
N GLY A 150 28.56 -7.99 11.31
CA GLY A 150 28.44 -6.66 11.90
C GLY A 150 27.43 -6.68 13.04
N ASP A 151 27.38 -5.59 13.81
CA ASP A 151 26.29 -5.40 14.78
C ASP A 151 24.97 -5.22 14.02
N ILE A 152 24.11 -6.25 14.07
CA ILE A 152 22.80 -6.27 13.39
C ILE A 152 21.92 -5.09 13.80
N VAL A 153 22.04 -4.58 15.04
CA VAL A 153 21.27 -3.42 15.49
C VAL A 153 21.74 -2.17 14.75
N GLN A 154 23.06 -2.00 14.60
CA GLN A 154 23.62 -0.89 13.84
C GLN A 154 23.18 -0.96 12.37
N GLU A 155 23.25 -2.13 11.73
CA GLU A 155 22.82 -2.31 10.34
C GLU A 155 21.34 -1.97 10.13
N LEU A 156 20.47 -2.37 11.06
CA LEU A 156 19.05 -2.02 11.03
C LEU A 156 18.81 -0.51 11.19
N VAL A 157 19.59 0.17 12.04
CA VAL A 157 19.51 1.62 12.22
C VAL A 157 19.93 2.34 10.94
N GLU A 158 21.05 1.95 10.32
CA GLU A 158 21.54 2.54 9.06
C GLU A 158 20.53 2.33 7.92
N THR A 159 19.95 1.14 7.84
CA THR A 159 18.88 0.80 6.90
C THR A 159 17.64 1.68 7.12
N ALA A 160 17.21 1.88 8.36
CA ALA A 160 16.08 2.75 8.68
C ALA A 160 16.36 4.22 8.35
N GLN A 161 17.56 4.73 8.67
CA GLN A 161 17.94 6.11 8.36
C GLN A 161 17.87 6.37 6.85
N THR A 162 18.39 5.45 6.04
CA THR A 162 18.32 5.53 4.58
C THR A 162 16.87 5.56 4.10
N ALA A 163 16.05 4.63 4.57
CA ALA A 163 14.64 4.54 4.18
C ALA A 163 13.82 5.80 4.56
N LEU A 164 14.08 6.36 5.74
CA LEU A 164 13.45 7.60 6.20
C LEU A 164 13.85 8.80 5.33
N GLN A 165 15.14 8.96 5.02
CA GLN A 165 15.64 10.05 4.18
C GLN A 165 15.11 9.98 2.75
N GLU A 166 15.06 8.79 2.17
CA GLU A 166 14.48 8.59 0.84
C GLU A 166 12.98 8.89 0.83
N THR A 167 12.25 8.41 1.83
CA THR A 167 10.81 8.69 1.96
C THR A 167 10.56 10.19 2.09
N GLU A 168 11.37 10.90 2.89
CA GLU A 168 11.30 12.36 3.01
C GLU A 168 11.45 13.07 1.65
N ARG A 169 12.34 12.57 0.78
CA ARG A 169 12.55 13.14 -0.57
C ARG A 169 11.38 12.84 -1.51
N LEU A 170 10.74 11.69 -1.36
CA LEU A 170 9.59 11.27 -2.19
C LEU A 170 8.29 11.99 -1.83
N LEU A 171 8.14 12.44 -0.58
CA LEU A 171 6.91 13.05 -0.10
C LEU A 171 6.70 14.46 -0.63
N ASP A 172 5.58 14.68 -1.33
CA ASP A 172 5.10 16.04 -1.61
C ASP A 172 4.40 16.63 -0.38
N ARG A 173 4.94 17.74 0.11
CA ARG A 173 4.45 18.42 1.31
C ARG A 173 3.04 18.98 1.10
N LYS A 174 2.70 19.42 -0.13
CA LYS A 174 1.35 19.91 -0.44
C LYS A 174 0.33 18.77 -0.38
N THR A 175 0.70 17.59 -0.87
CA THR A 175 -0.13 16.39 -0.76
C THR A 175 -0.34 15.99 0.70
N ILE A 176 0.69 16.01 1.54
CA ILE A 176 0.54 15.76 2.99
C ILE A 176 -0.46 16.75 3.63
N GLU A 177 -0.31 18.05 3.38
CA GLU A 177 -1.24 19.06 3.92
C GLU A 177 -2.67 18.86 3.41
N ALA A 178 -2.85 18.55 2.13
CA ALA A 178 -4.16 18.29 1.54
C ALA A 178 -4.84 17.04 2.13
N VAL A 179 -4.10 15.94 2.27
CA VAL A 179 -4.62 14.70 2.88
C VAL A 179 -4.94 14.91 4.36
N SER A 180 -4.09 15.62 5.11
CA SER A 180 -4.37 15.99 6.51
C SER A 180 -5.64 16.84 6.64
N ALA A 181 -5.89 17.78 5.73
CA ALA A 181 -7.13 18.56 5.71
C ALA A 181 -8.35 17.68 5.40
N LEU A 182 -8.23 16.74 4.45
CA LEU A 182 -9.28 15.78 4.13
C LEU A 182 -9.62 14.91 5.35
N LEU A 183 -8.61 14.37 6.05
CA LEU A 183 -8.78 13.57 7.26
C LEU A 183 -9.56 14.30 8.36
N MET A 184 -9.38 15.62 8.50
CA MET A 184 -10.13 16.42 9.48
C MET A 184 -11.57 16.72 9.06
N SER A 185 -11.85 16.74 7.75
CA SER A 185 -13.15 17.14 7.20
C SER A 185 -14.06 15.98 6.78
N ALA A 186 -13.49 14.78 6.62
CA ALA A 186 -14.20 13.59 6.21
C ALA A 186 -15.25 13.20 7.25
N ARG A 187 -16.41 12.74 6.77
CA ARG A 187 -17.47 12.21 7.61
C ARG A 187 -17.07 10.87 8.23
N HIS A 188 -16.51 9.99 7.40
CA HIS A 188 -15.93 8.71 7.80
C HIS A 188 -14.57 8.52 7.13
N VAL A 189 -13.61 8.00 7.90
CA VAL A 189 -12.29 7.59 7.39
C VAL A 189 -12.18 6.07 7.49
N GLU A 190 -12.11 5.40 6.34
CA GLU A 190 -11.85 3.95 6.27
C GLU A 190 -10.38 3.73 5.87
N ILE A 191 -9.68 2.90 6.61
CA ILE A 191 -8.25 2.63 6.39
C ILE A 191 -8.09 1.15 6.13
N PHE A 192 -7.57 0.76 4.98
CA PHE A 192 -7.49 -0.65 4.62
C PHE A 192 -6.14 -1.05 4.04
N GLY A 193 -5.61 -2.16 4.55
CA GLY A 193 -4.43 -2.85 4.07
C GLY A 193 -4.44 -4.27 4.61
N VAL A 194 -3.74 -5.20 3.96
CA VAL A 194 -3.70 -6.61 4.36
C VAL A 194 -2.34 -6.99 4.94
N ALA A 195 -2.31 -8.00 5.82
CA ALA A 195 -1.09 -8.52 6.44
C ALA A 195 -0.23 -7.41 7.06
N ALA A 196 1.03 -7.25 6.63
CA ALA A 196 1.93 -6.23 7.16
C ALA A 196 1.41 -4.79 6.96
N SER A 197 0.66 -4.52 5.89
CA SER A 197 0.03 -3.20 5.67
C SER A 197 -1.14 -2.93 6.63
N ALA A 198 -1.77 -3.97 7.18
CA ALA A 198 -2.81 -3.83 8.20
C ALA A 198 -2.25 -3.28 9.52
N ILE A 199 -0.96 -3.48 9.81
CA ILE A 199 -0.28 -2.94 10.99
C ILE A 199 -0.18 -1.41 10.88
N THR A 200 0.25 -0.92 9.71
CA THR A 200 0.27 0.52 9.42
C THR A 200 -1.14 1.12 9.45
N ALA A 201 -2.14 0.40 8.94
CA ALA A 201 -3.53 0.84 8.95
C ALA A 201 -4.06 1.03 10.38
N GLN A 202 -3.83 0.04 11.25
CA GLN A 202 -4.17 0.12 12.68
C GLN A 202 -3.40 1.22 13.41
N TYR A 203 -2.13 1.44 13.06
CA TYR A 203 -1.36 2.53 13.65
C TYR A 203 -1.95 3.90 13.27
N LEU A 204 -2.37 4.08 12.01
CA LEU A 204 -3.03 5.29 11.58
C LEU A 204 -4.38 5.48 12.28
N GLU A 205 -5.20 4.44 12.37
CA GLU A 205 -6.47 4.45 13.13
C GLU A 205 -6.24 4.90 14.58
N TYR A 206 -5.23 4.33 15.26
CA TYR A 206 -4.84 4.74 16.61
C TYR A 206 -4.47 6.23 16.67
N LYS A 207 -3.61 6.71 15.77
CA LYS A 207 -3.17 8.11 15.74
C LYS A 207 -4.32 9.08 15.50
N LEU A 208 -5.24 8.73 14.60
CA LEU A 208 -6.45 9.52 14.32
C LEU A 208 -7.41 9.52 15.51
N SER A 209 -7.57 8.40 16.20
CA SER A 209 -8.38 8.29 17.41
C SER A 209 -7.84 9.21 18.52
N ARG A 210 -6.51 9.28 18.71
CA ARG A 210 -5.87 10.22 19.65
C ARG A 210 -6.12 11.69 19.29
N LEU A 211 -6.39 11.97 18.02
CA LEU A 211 -6.72 13.30 17.52
C LEU A 211 -8.23 13.59 17.57
N GLY A 212 -9.08 12.64 17.96
CA GLY A 212 -10.54 12.76 17.94
C GLY A 212 -11.14 12.67 16.53
N ILE A 213 -10.48 11.97 15.61
CA ILE A 213 -11.01 11.68 14.27
C ILE A 213 -11.57 10.27 14.28
N HIS A 214 -12.83 10.14 13.85
CA HIS A 214 -13.48 8.84 13.69
C HIS A 214 -12.91 8.13 12.44
N ALA A 215 -11.98 7.22 12.68
CA ALA A 215 -11.41 6.33 11.68
C ALA A 215 -11.67 4.88 12.05
N HIS A 216 -11.74 4.02 11.04
CA HIS A 216 -11.92 2.59 11.20
C HIS A 216 -10.94 1.83 10.30
N SER A 217 -10.31 0.78 10.83
CA SER A 217 -9.43 -0.11 10.06
C SER A 217 -9.96 -1.56 10.05
N PRO A 218 -10.81 -1.94 9.08
CA PRO A 218 -11.30 -3.31 8.99
C PRO A 218 -10.14 -4.30 8.79
N ARG A 219 -10.16 -5.40 9.56
CA ARG A 219 -9.13 -6.47 9.46
C ARG A 219 -9.49 -7.55 8.43
N ASP A 220 -10.74 -7.61 8.01
CA ASP A 220 -11.25 -8.60 7.06
C ASP A 220 -11.52 -7.95 5.70
N ALA A 221 -11.02 -8.57 4.64
CA ALA A 221 -11.12 -8.06 3.28
C ALA A 221 -12.55 -8.04 2.75
N HIS A 222 -13.37 -9.03 3.11
CA HIS A 222 -14.77 -9.08 2.72
C HIS A 222 -15.55 -7.96 3.42
N LEU A 223 -15.34 -7.75 4.72
CA LEU A 223 -15.97 -6.67 5.46
C LEU A 223 -15.56 -5.30 4.91
N ALA A 224 -14.28 -5.06 4.64
CA ALA A 224 -13.82 -3.82 4.01
C ALA A 224 -14.49 -3.57 2.65
N THR A 225 -14.65 -4.64 1.86
CA THR A 225 -15.34 -4.56 0.57
C THR A 225 -16.83 -4.27 0.77
N MET A 226 -17.49 -4.93 1.73
CA MET A 226 -18.90 -4.70 2.03
C MET A 226 -19.17 -3.27 2.50
N THR A 227 -18.35 -2.70 3.40
CA THR A 227 -18.55 -1.32 3.87
C THR A 227 -18.30 -0.30 2.76
N SER A 228 -17.36 -0.57 1.84
CA SER A 228 -17.09 0.31 0.68
C SER A 228 -18.27 0.51 -0.26
N VAL A 229 -19.24 -0.42 -0.28
CA VAL A 229 -20.45 -0.28 -1.11
C VAL A 229 -21.34 0.87 -0.63
N SER A 230 -21.25 1.23 0.65
CA SER A 230 -22.01 2.31 1.29
C SER A 230 -21.26 3.64 1.33
N ALA A 231 -20.09 3.73 0.67
CA ALA A 231 -19.29 4.93 0.62
C ALA A 231 -20.01 6.10 -0.09
N SER A 232 -19.56 7.32 0.18
CA SER A 232 -20.07 8.56 -0.42
C SER A 232 -18.95 9.56 -0.67
N ALA A 233 -19.28 10.66 -1.36
CA ALA A 233 -18.33 11.74 -1.64
C ALA A 233 -17.77 12.46 -0.40
N ASP A 234 -18.43 12.29 0.76
CA ASP A 234 -18.00 12.87 2.04
C ASP A 234 -17.06 11.94 2.84
N ASP A 235 -16.83 10.72 2.34
CA ASP A 235 -15.97 9.73 2.99
C ASP A 235 -14.58 9.68 2.36
N LEU A 236 -13.59 9.31 3.17
CA LEU A 236 -12.19 9.21 2.79
C LEU A 236 -11.68 7.79 3.02
N TYR A 237 -11.04 7.21 2.02
CA TYR A 237 -10.38 5.91 2.12
C TYR A 237 -8.87 6.08 2.04
N ILE A 238 -8.16 5.54 3.02
CA ILE A 238 -6.70 5.42 3.02
C ILE A 238 -6.34 3.96 2.75
N LEU A 239 -5.79 3.69 1.57
CA LEU A 239 -5.51 2.35 1.08
C LEU A 239 -4.01 2.09 1.09
N ILE A 240 -3.58 1.10 1.87
CA ILE A 240 -2.17 0.80 2.11
C ILE A 240 -1.80 -0.50 1.41
N SER A 241 -0.91 -0.40 0.42
CA SER A 241 -0.37 -1.58 -0.27
C SER A 241 1.04 -1.27 -0.77
N SER A 242 2.05 -1.94 -0.22
CA SER A 242 3.44 -1.73 -0.64
C SER A 242 3.65 -2.00 -2.14
N SER A 243 2.98 -3.03 -2.68
CA SER A 243 3.04 -3.38 -4.11
C SER A 243 2.08 -2.58 -4.99
N GLY A 244 1.11 -1.89 -4.40
CA GLY A 244 0.01 -1.23 -5.10
C GLY A 244 -0.84 -2.17 -5.97
N SER A 245 -0.69 -3.49 -5.79
CA SER A 245 -1.27 -4.53 -6.66
C SER A 245 -2.03 -5.59 -5.88
N THR A 246 -2.23 -5.39 -4.57
CA THR A 246 -2.98 -6.32 -3.71
C THR A 246 -4.44 -6.35 -4.12
N ILE A 247 -4.93 -7.52 -4.54
CA ILE A 247 -6.29 -7.70 -5.08
C ILE A 247 -7.37 -7.23 -4.09
N ASP A 248 -7.27 -7.59 -2.82
CA ASP A 248 -8.27 -7.20 -1.82
C ASP A 248 -8.30 -5.68 -1.60
N THR A 249 -7.12 -5.03 -1.58
CA THR A 249 -7.04 -3.56 -1.49
C THR A 249 -7.61 -2.90 -2.74
N LEU A 250 -7.36 -3.46 -3.93
CA LEU A 250 -7.91 -2.95 -5.18
C LEU A 250 -9.43 -3.07 -5.25
N ARG A 251 -10.01 -4.18 -4.77
CA ARG A 251 -11.47 -4.34 -4.70
C ARG A 251 -12.15 -3.28 -3.84
N VAL A 252 -11.56 -2.97 -2.68
CA VAL A 252 -12.04 -1.87 -1.82
C VAL A 252 -11.89 -0.52 -2.54
N ALA A 253 -10.75 -0.29 -3.21
CA ALA A 253 -10.50 0.93 -3.98
C ALA A 253 -11.55 1.14 -5.08
N GLU A 254 -11.77 0.13 -5.93
CA GLU A 254 -12.70 0.18 -7.06
C GLU A 254 -14.14 0.42 -6.60
N SER A 255 -14.57 -0.30 -5.56
CA SER A 255 -15.91 -0.16 -4.99
C SER A 255 -16.14 1.24 -4.41
N ALA A 256 -15.23 1.72 -3.55
CA ALA A 256 -15.32 3.07 -2.97
C ALA A 256 -15.21 4.18 -4.05
N HIS A 257 -14.33 4.00 -5.05
CA HIS A 257 -14.20 4.91 -6.18
C HIS A 257 -15.51 5.04 -6.95
N GLY A 258 -16.16 3.90 -7.27
CA GLY A 258 -17.44 3.85 -7.98
C GLY A 258 -18.59 4.53 -7.24
N ARG A 259 -18.46 4.72 -5.92
CA ARG A 259 -19.40 5.46 -5.07
C ARG A 259 -19.05 6.94 -4.88
N GLY A 260 -17.93 7.39 -5.43
CA GLY A 260 -17.52 8.79 -5.39
C GLY A 260 -16.68 9.18 -4.16
N ALA A 261 -16.27 8.23 -3.32
CA ALA A 261 -15.42 8.52 -2.17
C ALA A 261 -14.02 8.96 -2.58
N ARG A 262 -13.38 9.79 -1.75
CA ARG A 262 -11.99 10.23 -1.95
C ARG A 262 -11.04 9.14 -1.54
N LEU A 263 -10.03 8.88 -2.36
CA LEU A 263 -9.08 7.79 -2.15
C LEU A 263 -7.63 8.30 -2.04
N VAL A 264 -6.89 7.78 -1.08
CA VAL A 264 -5.46 8.05 -0.89
C VAL A 264 -4.72 6.72 -0.86
N ALA A 265 -3.70 6.58 -1.69
CA ALA A 265 -2.79 5.44 -1.64
C ALA A 265 -1.59 5.74 -0.74
N ILE A 266 -1.26 4.84 0.18
CA ILE A 266 0.08 4.73 0.79
C ILE A 266 0.75 3.50 0.16
N THR A 267 1.81 3.71 -0.60
CA THR A 267 2.44 2.66 -1.42
C THR A 267 3.92 2.92 -1.62
N ASN A 268 4.67 1.90 -2.03
CA ASN A 268 6.09 2.01 -2.37
C ASN A 268 6.30 2.01 -3.90
N ARG A 269 5.21 2.23 -4.68
CA ARG A 269 5.17 2.18 -6.14
C ARG A 269 4.60 3.47 -6.71
N THR A 270 5.39 4.15 -7.53
CA THR A 270 4.93 5.35 -8.25
C THR A 270 3.85 4.99 -9.28
N LYS A 271 4.03 3.85 -9.96
CA LYS A 271 3.07 3.30 -10.92
C LYS A 271 2.57 1.94 -10.45
N SER A 272 1.27 1.82 -10.24
CA SER A 272 0.61 0.58 -9.85
C SER A 272 -0.89 0.70 -10.10
N PRO A 273 -1.64 -0.42 -10.13
CA PRO A 273 -3.10 -0.37 -10.27
C PRO A 273 -3.77 0.49 -9.19
N LEU A 274 -3.31 0.41 -7.93
CA LEU A 274 -3.85 1.22 -6.84
C LEU A 274 -3.56 2.70 -7.04
N ALA A 275 -2.33 3.03 -7.45
CA ALA A 275 -1.94 4.41 -7.71
C ALA A 275 -2.69 5.02 -8.92
N ALA A 276 -3.23 4.22 -9.84
CA ALA A 276 -4.02 4.73 -10.96
C ALA A 276 -5.43 5.17 -10.55
N ILE A 277 -6.00 4.58 -9.49
CA ILE A 277 -7.39 4.80 -9.05
C ILE A 277 -7.48 5.87 -7.94
N CYS A 278 -6.43 6.05 -7.14
CA CYS A 278 -6.44 6.99 -6.02
C CYS A 278 -6.30 8.48 -6.42
N ASP A 279 -7.05 9.37 -5.75
CA ASP A 279 -6.97 10.82 -5.92
C ASP A 279 -5.59 11.37 -5.46
N PHE A 280 -5.03 10.81 -4.39
CA PHE A 280 -3.72 11.20 -3.83
C PHE A 280 -2.81 10.00 -3.62
N LYS A 281 -1.49 10.24 -3.67
CA LYS A 281 -0.45 9.22 -3.51
C LYS A 281 0.57 9.70 -2.50
N LEU A 282 0.82 8.89 -1.48
CA LEU A 282 1.87 9.08 -0.50
C LEU A 282 2.88 7.95 -0.67
N LEU A 283 4.05 8.30 -1.22
CA LEU A 283 5.08 7.34 -1.60
C LEU A 283 6.05 7.09 -0.43
N ALA A 284 6.12 5.83 0.00
CA ALA A 284 7.15 5.32 0.90
C ALA A 284 8.33 4.78 0.07
N SER A 285 9.56 4.86 0.59
CA SER A 285 10.73 4.24 -0.06
C SER A 285 10.81 2.73 0.21
N SER A 286 11.86 2.06 -0.28
CA SER A 286 12.12 0.64 0.00
C SER A 286 11.02 -0.30 -0.50
N PRO A 287 10.87 -0.47 -1.83
CA PRO A 287 9.88 -1.38 -2.40
C PRO A 287 10.17 -2.84 -2.02
N GLU A 288 9.12 -3.55 -1.63
CA GLU A 288 9.20 -4.96 -1.22
C GLU A 288 9.27 -5.89 -2.46
N THR A 289 9.94 -7.03 -2.29
CA THR A 289 9.85 -8.22 -3.16
C THR A 289 8.90 -9.23 -2.52
N PRO A 290 8.50 -10.30 -3.23
CA PRO A 290 7.65 -11.34 -2.65
C PRO A 290 8.21 -12.00 -1.38
N LEU A 291 9.54 -12.06 -1.24
CA LEU A 291 10.20 -12.66 -0.07
C LEU A 291 10.50 -11.66 1.04
N THR A 292 10.39 -10.36 0.77
CA THR A 292 10.66 -9.29 1.74
C THR A 292 9.39 -8.53 2.15
N GLY A 293 8.23 -9.19 2.01
CA GLY A 293 6.95 -8.66 2.44
C GLY A 293 6.97 -8.24 3.91
N GLY A 294 6.66 -6.98 4.19
CA GLY A 294 6.70 -6.43 5.55
C GLY A 294 8.09 -6.14 6.11
N ALA A 295 9.13 -6.05 5.27
CA ALA A 295 10.47 -5.69 5.70
C ALA A 295 10.49 -4.35 6.47
N PHE A 296 11.33 -4.29 7.49
CA PHE A 296 11.50 -3.13 8.39
C PHE A 296 11.66 -1.78 7.66
N PRO A 297 12.56 -1.59 6.67
CA PRO A 297 12.70 -0.32 5.96
C PRO A 297 11.42 0.12 5.23
N SER A 298 10.65 -0.82 4.68
CA SER A 298 9.36 -0.50 4.06
C SER A 298 8.34 -0.04 5.09
N LYS A 299 8.30 -0.68 6.27
CA LYS A 299 7.35 -0.34 7.32
C LYS A 299 7.68 0.98 7.99
N ILE A 300 8.94 1.22 8.33
CA ILE A 300 9.34 2.49 8.96
C ILE A 300 9.06 3.68 8.05
N SER A 301 9.22 3.51 6.73
CA SER A 301 8.84 4.49 5.72
C SER A 301 7.34 4.79 5.73
N GLN A 302 6.49 3.77 5.82
CA GLN A 302 5.04 3.96 5.91
C GLN A 302 4.61 4.59 7.25
N LEU A 303 5.28 4.25 8.35
CA LEU A 303 5.01 4.85 9.67
C LEU A 303 5.40 6.34 9.70
N LEU A 304 6.50 6.73 9.04
CA LEU A 304 6.85 8.14 8.87
C LEU A 304 5.72 8.93 8.20
N ILE A 305 5.07 8.36 7.18
CA ILE A 305 3.93 9.01 6.50
C ILE A 305 2.76 9.18 7.46
N VAL A 306 2.43 8.16 8.25
CA VAL A 306 1.37 8.23 9.26
C VAL A 306 1.65 9.33 10.28
N ASP A 307 2.88 9.40 10.79
CA ASP A 307 3.28 10.45 11.73
C ASP A 307 3.29 11.84 11.09
N ALA A 308 3.73 11.98 9.84
CA ALA A 308 3.67 13.25 9.12
C ALA A 308 2.23 13.74 8.98
N LEU A 309 1.27 12.87 8.66
CA LEU A 309 -0.15 13.21 8.58
C LEU A 309 -0.71 13.66 9.94
N ALA A 310 -0.45 12.91 11.00
CA ALA A 310 -0.95 13.20 12.35
C ALA A 310 -0.37 14.51 12.92
N ASN A 311 0.93 14.74 12.74
CA ASN A 311 1.58 15.97 13.17
C ASN A 311 1.13 17.17 12.33
N THR A 312 0.89 17.00 11.03
CA THR A 312 0.33 18.06 10.18
C THR A 312 -1.10 18.42 10.60
N ILE A 313 -1.94 17.43 10.95
CA ILE A 313 -3.27 17.70 11.53
C ILE A 313 -3.15 18.56 12.80
N THR A 314 -2.23 18.22 13.70
CA THR A 314 -2.01 18.98 14.95
C THR A 314 -1.51 20.40 14.67
N LYS A 315 -0.69 20.58 13.64
CA LYS A 315 -0.22 21.91 13.19
C LYS A 315 -1.35 22.76 12.61
N LEU A 316 -2.24 22.15 11.83
CA LEU A 316 -3.38 22.83 11.20
C LEU A 316 -4.50 23.15 12.20
N ASP A 317 -4.67 22.30 13.21
CA ASP A 317 -5.66 22.46 14.28
C ASP A 317 -5.02 22.18 15.66
N PRO A 318 -4.35 23.19 16.25
CA PRO A 318 -3.71 23.05 17.57
C PRO A 318 -4.67 22.70 18.70
N GLY A 319 -5.98 22.90 18.51
CA GLY A 319 -7.01 22.51 19.48
C GLY A 319 -7.02 21.01 19.78
N ARG A 320 -6.58 20.18 18.82
CA ARG A 320 -6.50 18.73 18.97
C ARG A 320 -5.47 18.27 20.00
N LEU A 321 -4.52 19.13 20.40
CA LEU A 321 -3.63 18.85 21.54
C LEU A 321 -4.42 18.64 22.84
N LYS A 322 -5.57 19.31 23.00
CA LYS A 322 -6.48 19.07 24.14
C LYS A 322 -7.09 17.68 24.06
N THR A 323 -7.56 17.27 22.88
CA THR A 323 -8.11 15.92 22.65
C THR A 323 -7.08 14.82 22.90
N ILE A 324 -5.82 15.04 22.52
CA ILE A 324 -4.71 14.10 22.83
C ILE A 324 -4.55 13.90 24.35
N LYS A 325 -4.73 14.96 25.15
CA LYS A 325 -4.70 14.88 26.62
C LYS A 325 -5.93 14.15 27.16
N GLU A 326 -7.12 14.57 26.75
CA GLU A 326 -8.40 13.95 27.18
C GLU A 326 -8.42 12.44 26.87
N THR A 327 -7.95 12.03 25.69
CA THR A 327 -7.84 10.60 25.31
C THR A 327 -6.76 9.83 26.08
N ALA A 328 -5.69 10.50 26.55
CA ALA A 328 -4.70 9.86 27.43
C ALA A 328 -5.27 9.66 28.84
N GLU A 329 -5.95 10.68 29.36
CA GLU A 329 -6.59 10.65 30.68
C GLU A 329 -7.72 9.62 30.76
N SER A 330 -8.43 9.35 29.66
CA SER A 330 -9.52 8.37 29.64
C SER A 330 -9.07 6.91 29.79
N VAL A 331 -7.80 6.61 29.48
CA VAL A 331 -7.21 5.27 29.59
C VAL A 331 -6.15 5.19 30.70
N SER A 332 -5.92 6.28 31.42
CA SER A 332 -5.06 6.28 32.59
C SER A 332 -5.83 5.69 33.76
N ASP A 333 -5.36 4.58 34.32
CA ASP A 333 -5.95 3.98 35.51
C ASP A 333 -5.95 5.01 36.63
N ARG A 334 -7.15 5.41 37.07
CA ARG A 334 -7.28 6.41 38.14
C ARG A 334 -7.01 5.85 39.54
N ASN A 335 -6.73 4.55 39.67
CA ASN A 335 -6.66 3.82 40.94
C ASN A 335 -5.55 2.74 40.97
N ILE A 336 -4.27 3.11 40.86
CA ILE A 336 -3.15 2.33 41.41
C ILE A 336 -2.28 3.27 42.25
#